data_AF-A0A212D1U3-F1
#
_entry.id   AF-A0A212D1U3-F1
#
_cell.length_a   1.000
_cell.length_b   1.000
_cell.length_c   1.000
_cell.angle_alpha   90.00
_cell.angle_beta   90.00
_cell.angle_gamma   90.00
#
_symmetry.space_group_name_H-M   'P 1'
#
loop_
_entity.id
_entity.type
_entity.pdbx_description
1 polymer ?
#
loop_
_entity_poly.entity_id
_entity_poly.type
_entity_poly.pdbx_seq_one_letter_code
_entity_poly.pdbx_strand_id
1 'polypeptide(L)'
;MAETLRRVLNLGSAAGPGKNTAEAEPPLLLLGGPGSGKTALLFAAALEAAGEGRGPVLFLTRRPLQSLPRRTGPALEPLRLQKIRFQYPPSTRELLRLLCSAHEARGPAPSLLLLDGLEEYLIEDPGSQEAAYLAALLLDTAVHFSHRAGPGRGCGLIVALQTQEEGDSGNALQLALLQRYFPAQCRLQPDASGPGQCCLRASLEPGGLGPREEWGVTFQPDGEMTITPWPTQAGDTSSHKGSRSGGQP
;
A
#
# COMPACT_ATOMS: atom_id res chain seq x y z
N MET A 1 -5.07 6.88 3.27
CA MET A 1 -4.07 5.87 2.98
C MET A 1 -3.91 5.70 1.51
N ALA A 2 -5.04 5.53 0.79
CA ALA A 2 -5.06 5.64 -0.66
C ALA A 2 -4.43 6.96 -1.14
N GLU A 3 -4.71 8.11 -0.52
CA GLU A 3 -4.14 9.38 -0.94
C GLU A 3 -2.63 9.50 -0.65
N THR A 4 -2.14 8.91 0.44
CA THR A 4 -0.70 8.82 0.72
C THR A 4 0.02 8.00 -0.35
N LEU A 5 -0.51 6.82 -0.71
CA LEU A 5 0.05 6.03 -1.80
C LEU A 5 -0.11 6.71 -3.16
N ARG A 6 -1.26 7.32 -3.44
CA ARG A 6 -1.49 8.11 -4.65
C ARG A 6 -0.45 9.22 -4.78
N ARG A 7 -0.15 9.96 -3.70
CA ARG A 7 0.91 10.98 -3.72
C ARG A 7 2.28 10.38 -4.00
N VAL A 8 2.62 9.25 -3.36
CA VAL A 8 3.87 8.53 -3.66
C VAL A 8 3.94 8.10 -5.12
N LEU A 9 2.84 7.62 -5.70
CA LEU A 9 2.72 7.16 -7.07
C LEU A 9 2.67 8.32 -8.08
N ASN A 10 2.16 9.49 -7.66
CA ASN A 10 2.12 10.71 -8.45
C ASN A 10 3.36 11.59 -8.30
N LEU A 11 4.34 11.24 -7.47
CA LEU A 11 5.55 12.07 -7.27
C LEU A 11 6.38 12.26 -8.56
N GLY A 12 6.14 11.46 -9.60
CA GLY A 12 6.70 11.62 -10.95
C GLY A 12 5.81 12.38 -11.95
N SER A 13 4.60 12.79 -11.56
CA SER A 13 3.63 13.49 -12.40
C SER A 13 3.27 14.83 -11.74
N ALA A 14 3.32 15.92 -12.51
CA ALA A 14 3.04 17.28 -12.03
C ALA A 14 1.53 17.53 -11.77
N ALA A 15 0.88 16.66 -11.00
CA ALA A 15 -0.51 16.83 -10.58
C ALA A 15 -0.55 17.44 -9.17
N GLY A 16 -1.16 18.62 -9.06
CA GLY A 16 -1.24 19.43 -7.84
C GLY A 16 -2.02 18.76 -6.69
N PRO A 17 -1.96 19.33 -5.47
CA PRO A 17 -2.48 18.68 -4.28
C PRO A 17 -4.01 18.58 -4.30
N GLY A 18 -4.52 17.35 -4.19
CA GLY A 18 -5.95 17.07 -4.01
C GLY A 18 -6.49 17.68 -2.71
N LYS A 19 -7.79 18.01 -2.71
CA LYS A 19 -8.51 18.54 -1.54
C LYS A 19 -8.56 17.51 -0.42
N ASN A 20 -7.90 17.81 0.70
CA ASN A 20 -7.99 17.03 1.94
C ASN A 20 -9.33 17.28 2.63
N THR A 21 -10.31 16.40 2.42
CA THR A 21 -11.48 16.30 3.31
C THR A 21 -11.10 15.47 4.53
N ALA A 22 -11.45 15.97 5.72
CA ALA A 22 -11.06 15.48 7.04
C ALA A 22 -11.74 14.16 7.47
N GLU A 23 -12.05 13.27 6.52
CA GLU A 23 -12.53 11.92 6.84
C GLU A 23 -11.34 10.97 6.97
N ALA A 24 -11.44 10.03 7.92
CA ALA A 24 -10.46 8.98 8.08
C ALA A 24 -10.44 8.12 6.83
N GLU A 25 -9.37 8.23 6.04
CA GLU A 25 -9.22 7.44 4.82
C GLU A 25 -9.25 5.94 5.14
N PRO A 26 -9.87 5.10 4.29
CA PRO A 26 -9.98 3.68 4.52
C PRO A 26 -8.61 3.01 4.68
N PRO A 27 -8.52 1.94 5.50
CA PRO A 27 -7.33 1.12 5.63
C PRO A 27 -7.03 0.44 4.29
N LEU A 28 -5.74 0.29 3.96
CA LEU A 28 -5.31 -0.15 2.64
C LEU A 28 -4.54 -1.47 2.69
N LEU A 29 -4.87 -2.38 1.78
CA LEU A 29 -4.13 -3.62 1.55
C LEU A 29 -3.24 -3.50 0.30
N LEU A 30 -1.94 -3.64 0.45
CA LEU A 30 -0.95 -3.67 -0.63
C LEU A 30 -0.64 -5.11 -1.02
N LEU A 31 -0.99 -5.48 -2.24
CA LEU A 31 -0.90 -6.83 -2.79
C LEU A 31 0.19 -6.90 -3.86
N GLY A 32 0.84 -8.05 -3.97
CA GLY A 32 1.81 -8.32 -5.03
C GLY A 32 2.61 -9.59 -4.79
N GLY A 33 3.14 -10.18 -5.85
CA GLY A 33 3.95 -11.40 -5.79
C GLY A 33 5.28 -11.24 -5.03
N PRO A 34 6.05 -12.34 -4.89
CA PRO A 34 7.40 -12.28 -4.36
C PRO A 34 8.27 -11.30 -5.15
N GLY A 35 9.05 -10.47 -4.46
CA GLY A 35 9.96 -9.52 -5.12
C GLY A 35 9.27 -8.35 -5.85
N SER A 36 7.95 -8.17 -5.74
CA SER A 36 7.21 -7.11 -6.43
C SER A 36 7.46 -5.68 -5.90
N GLY A 37 8.43 -5.48 -5.00
CA GLY A 37 8.75 -4.16 -4.45
C GLY A 37 7.77 -3.59 -3.42
N LYS A 38 6.88 -4.43 -2.83
CA LYS A 38 5.92 -3.99 -1.79
C LYS A 38 6.58 -3.22 -0.65
N THR A 39 7.67 -3.76 -0.11
CA THR A 39 8.47 -3.12 0.95
C THR A 39 9.00 -1.76 0.53
N ALA A 40 9.45 -1.60 -0.71
CA ALA A 40 9.94 -0.32 -1.23
C ALA A 40 8.82 0.72 -1.32
N LEU A 41 7.64 0.31 -1.78
CA LEU A 41 6.46 1.18 -1.86
C LEU A 41 5.93 1.56 -0.46
N LEU A 42 5.86 0.60 0.47
CA LEU A 42 5.52 0.87 1.87
C LEU A 42 6.49 1.85 2.51
N PHE A 43 7.78 1.67 2.27
CA PHE A 43 8.81 2.57 2.80
C PHE A 43 8.70 3.98 2.20
N ALA A 44 8.40 4.09 0.90
CA ALA A 44 8.11 5.37 0.28
C ALA A 44 6.87 6.05 0.88
N ALA A 45 5.82 5.30 1.23
CA ALA A 45 4.66 5.80 1.95
C ALA A 45 5.02 6.27 3.38
N ALA A 46 5.91 5.55 4.06
CA ALA A 46 6.42 5.93 5.37
C ALA A 46 7.15 7.29 5.33
N LEU A 47 8.01 7.50 4.34
CA LEU A 47 8.75 8.75 4.15
C LEU A 47 7.84 9.93 3.82
N GLU A 48 6.80 9.69 3.00
CA GLU A 48 5.80 10.71 2.67
C GLU A 48 5.02 11.13 3.92
N ALA A 49 4.48 10.16 4.66
CA ALA A 49 3.72 10.43 5.88
C ALA A 49 4.58 11.09 6.99
N ALA A 50 5.85 10.71 7.12
CA ALA A 50 6.80 11.37 8.02
C ALA A 50 7.07 12.84 7.64
N GLY A 51 7.01 13.15 6.34
CA GLY A 51 7.13 14.51 5.79
C GLY A 51 5.95 15.42 6.13
N GLU A 52 4.73 14.86 6.31
CA GLU A 52 3.51 15.64 6.58
C GLU A 52 3.49 16.34 7.95
N GLY A 53 4.36 15.94 8.89
CA GLY A 53 4.43 16.56 10.22
C GLY A 53 3.22 16.25 11.12
N ARG A 54 2.44 15.22 10.81
CA ARG A 54 1.24 14.83 11.57
C ARG A 54 1.53 13.96 12.80
N GLY A 55 2.67 13.27 12.80
CA GLY A 55 3.12 12.37 13.86
C GLY A 55 4.28 11.50 13.37
N PRO A 56 4.82 10.61 14.22
CA PRO A 56 5.73 9.57 13.77
C PRO A 56 5.00 8.51 12.94
N VAL A 57 5.76 7.71 12.19
CA VAL A 57 5.26 6.52 11.49
C VAL A 57 5.73 5.29 12.24
N LEU A 58 4.85 4.32 12.45
CA LEU A 58 5.20 3.01 13.01
C LEU A 58 5.28 1.99 11.86
N PHE A 59 6.48 1.48 11.61
CA PHE A 59 6.77 0.49 10.57
C PHE A 59 7.05 -0.87 11.20
N LEU A 60 6.11 -1.80 11.05
CA LEU A 60 6.21 -3.18 11.52
C LEU A 60 6.65 -4.08 10.38
N THR A 61 7.66 -4.90 10.60
CA THR A 61 8.08 -5.94 9.66
C THR A 61 8.76 -7.06 10.43
N ARG A 62 8.65 -8.30 9.96
CA ARG A 62 9.14 -9.45 10.73
C ARG A 62 10.66 -9.46 10.91
N ARG A 63 11.40 -8.85 9.98
CA ARG A 63 12.88 -8.87 9.95
C ARG A 63 13.43 -7.47 9.69
N PRO A 64 14.63 -7.16 10.22
CA PRO A 64 15.33 -5.93 9.87
C PRO A 64 15.46 -5.75 8.35
N LEU A 65 15.21 -4.52 7.88
CA LEU A 65 15.45 -4.16 6.49
C LEU A 65 16.96 -4.25 6.21
N GLN A 66 17.34 -5.08 5.25
CA GLN A 66 18.75 -5.29 4.89
C GLN A 66 19.35 -4.07 4.18
N SER A 67 18.51 -3.32 3.46
CA SER A 67 18.85 -2.08 2.81
C SER A 67 17.63 -1.16 2.80
N LEU A 68 17.87 0.14 2.83
CA LEU A 68 16.81 1.11 2.56
C LEU A 68 16.66 1.27 1.05
N PRO A 69 15.44 1.25 0.50
CA PRO A 69 15.18 1.59 -0.89
C PRO A 69 15.83 2.92 -1.24
N ARG A 70 16.62 2.94 -2.31
CA ARG A 70 17.22 4.18 -2.79
C ARG A 70 16.13 4.99 -3.50
N ARG A 71 15.98 6.26 -3.13
CA ARG A 71 15.07 7.18 -3.82
C ARG A 71 15.81 8.49 -4.01
N THR A 72 16.01 8.94 -5.24
CA THR A 72 16.54 10.28 -5.47
C THR A 72 15.44 11.32 -5.22
N GLY A 73 15.74 12.35 -4.41
CA GLY A 73 14.82 13.46 -4.12
C GLY A 73 14.74 13.88 -2.64
N PRO A 74 13.97 14.93 -2.30
CA PRO A 74 13.82 15.45 -0.93
C PRO A 74 13.14 14.47 0.05
N ALA A 75 12.74 13.28 -0.43
CA ALA A 75 12.13 12.22 0.36
C ALA A 75 13.12 11.46 1.27
N LEU A 76 14.44 11.47 0.97
CA LEU A 76 15.49 10.92 1.83
C LEU A 76 16.11 11.99 2.75
N GLU A 77 15.34 12.98 3.19
CA GLU A 77 15.80 13.88 4.24
C GLU A 77 16.03 13.08 5.54
N PRO A 78 17.22 13.15 6.16
CA PRO A 78 17.50 12.46 7.42
C PRO A 78 16.47 12.75 8.52
N LEU A 79 15.87 13.95 8.49
CA LEU A 79 14.82 14.38 9.40
C LEU A 79 13.50 13.60 9.25
N ARG A 80 13.18 13.12 8.04
CA ARG A 80 12.00 12.27 7.81
C ARG A 80 12.23 10.86 8.34
N LEU A 81 13.42 10.30 8.10
CA LEU A 81 13.80 8.97 8.62
C LEU A 81 13.72 8.90 10.14
N GLN A 82 14.14 9.95 10.86
CA GLN A 82 14.06 10.01 12.31
C GLN A 82 12.63 9.93 12.87
N LYS A 83 11.61 10.20 12.05
CA LYS A 83 10.19 10.10 12.44
C LYS A 83 9.62 8.70 12.21
N ILE A 84 10.35 7.81 11.53
CA ILE A 84 9.93 6.42 11.29
C ILE A 84 10.49 5.55 12.41
N ARG A 85 9.60 4.91 13.16
CA ARG A 85 9.93 3.95 14.21
C ARG A 85 9.74 2.55 13.66
N PHE A 86 10.85 1.83 13.51
CA PHE A 86 10.82 0.43 13.12
C PHE A 86 10.65 -0.46 14.33
N GLN A 87 9.80 -1.48 14.20
CA GLN A 87 9.68 -2.56 15.17
C GLN A 87 9.62 -3.90 14.43
N TYR A 88 10.24 -4.91 15.06
CA TYR A 88 10.51 -6.18 14.41
C TYR A 88 9.92 -7.37 15.20
N PRO A 89 8.58 -7.53 15.26
CA PRO A 89 8.00 -8.71 15.89
C PRO A 89 8.34 -9.95 15.05
N PRO A 90 9.18 -10.88 15.54
CA PRO A 90 9.68 -12.03 14.77
C PRO A 90 8.68 -13.20 14.67
N SER A 91 7.54 -13.12 15.35
CA SER A 91 6.48 -14.14 15.39
C SER A 91 5.09 -13.52 15.55
N THR A 92 4.04 -14.28 15.25
CA THR A 92 2.64 -13.84 15.44
C THR A 92 2.37 -13.50 16.90
N ARG A 93 2.89 -14.29 17.85
CA ARG A 93 2.75 -14.01 19.29
C ARG A 93 3.35 -12.65 19.69
N GLU A 94 4.51 -12.30 19.13
CA GLU A 94 5.15 -11.02 19.43
C GLU A 94 4.42 -9.84 18.77
N LEU A 95 3.91 -10.03 17.55
CA LEU A 95 3.04 -9.04 16.89
C LEU A 95 1.77 -8.81 17.72
N LEU A 96 1.09 -9.87 18.17
CA LEU A 96 -0.10 -9.75 19.01
C LEU A 96 0.20 -9.04 20.33
N ARG A 97 1.30 -9.40 21.01
CA ARG A 97 1.72 -8.71 22.24
C ARG A 97 1.93 -7.22 22.00
N LEU A 98 2.59 -6.88 20.91
CA LEU A 98 2.84 -5.50 20.51
C LEU A 98 1.53 -4.73 20.33
N LEU A 99 0.62 -5.25 19.51
CA LEU A 99 -0.66 -4.61 19.21
C LEU A 99 -1.53 -4.49 20.47
N CYS A 100 -1.64 -5.55 21.27
CA CYS A 100 -2.39 -5.52 22.53
C CYS A 100 -1.81 -4.52 23.54
N SER A 101 -0.49 -4.31 23.55
CA SER A 101 0.18 -3.33 24.43
C SER A 101 0.16 -1.89 23.92
N ALA A 102 -0.44 -1.61 22.74
CA ALA A 102 -0.43 -0.29 22.13
C ALA A 102 -1.00 0.81 23.05
N HIS A 103 -1.97 0.45 23.90
CA HIS A 103 -2.58 1.35 24.87
C HIS A 103 -1.62 1.80 25.99
N GLU A 104 -0.57 1.03 26.27
CA GLU A 104 0.42 1.34 27.30
C GLU A 104 1.49 2.34 26.81
N ALA A 105 1.58 2.57 25.49
CA ALA A 105 2.61 3.40 24.90
C ALA A 105 2.54 4.86 25.39
N ARG A 106 3.59 5.37 26.02
CA ARG A 106 3.63 6.74 26.58
C ARG A 106 4.12 7.82 25.59
N GLY A 107 4.39 7.45 24.35
CA GLY A 107 4.91 8.35 23.31
C GLY A 107 3.83 9.05 22.47
N PRO A 108 4.24 9.90 21.50
CA PRO A 108 3.33 10.46 20.51
C PRO A 108 2.65 9.36 19.71
N ALA A 109 1.34 9.50 19.48
CA ALA A 109 0.57 8.58 18.65
C ALA A 109 1.05 8.65 17.19
N PRO A 110 1.26 7.51 16.51
CA PRO A 110 1.67 7.50 15.12
C PRO A 110 0.57 8.04 14.21
N SER A 111 0.96 8.76 13.15
CA SER A 111 0.05 9.18 12.08
C SER A 111 -0.17 8.09 11.03
N LEU A 112 0.68 7.07 11.00
CA LEU A 112 0.59 5.95 10.08
C LEU A 112 1.17 4.69 10.72
N LEU A 113 0.42 3.59 10.67
CA LEU A 113 0.82 2.23 10.99
C LEU A 113 1.00 1.44 9.69
N LEU A 114 2.17 0.86 9.51
CA LEU A 114 2.53 0.03 8.37
C LEU A 114 2.86 -1.37 8.85
N LEU A 115 2.34 -2.40 8.20
CA LEU A 115 2.76 -3.79 8.40
C LEU A 115 3.25 -4.37 7.07
N ASP A 116 4.51 -4.77 7.02
CA ASP A 116 5.12 -5.45 5.88
C ASP A 116 5.19 -6.96 6.12
N GLY A 117 4.73 -7.74 5.14
CA GLY A 117 4.77 -9.21 5.16
C GLY A 117 3.72 -9.87 6.05
N LEU A 118 2.45 -9.47 5.96
CA LEU A 118 1.36 -10.09 6.75
C LEU A 118 1.32 -11.61 6.59
N GLU A 119 1.60 -12.13 5.40
CA GLU A 119 1.64 -13.56 5.10
C GLU A 119 2.59 -14.34 6.01
N GLU A 120 3.69 -13.72 6.46
CA GLU A 120 4.68 -14.40 7.31
C GLU A 120 4.09 -14.71 8.70
N TYR A 121 3.09 -13.96 9.16
CA TYR A 121 2.40 -14.20 10.42
C TYR A 121 1.24 -15.19 10.24
N LEU A 122 0.55 -15.13 9.09
CA LEU A 122 -0.56 -16.04 8.79
C LEU A 122 -0.10 -17.47 8.53
N ILE A 123 1.14 -17.69 8.08
CA ILE A 123 1.69 -19.04 7.92
C ILE A 123 1.86 -19.77 9.27
N GLU A 124 2.12 -19.03 10.36
CA GLU A 124 2.25 -19.64 11.69
C GLU A 124 0.91 -20.14 12.23
N ASP A 125 -0.17 -19.42 11.89
CA ASP A 125 -1.54 -19.69 12.34
C ASP A 125 -2.52 -19.60 11.14
N PRO A 126 -2.61 -20.64 10.29
CA PRO A 126 -3.27 -20.58 8.98
C PRO A 126 -4.80 -20.57 9.02
N GLY A 127 -5.42 -20.41 10.19
CA GLY A 127 -6.87 -20.37 10.28
C GLY A 127 -7.45 -19.02 9.83
N SER A 128 -8.62 -19.06 9.20
CA SER A 128 -9.32 -17.86 8.73
C SER A 128 -9.79 -16.97 9.89
N GLN A 129 -10.02 -17.56 11.06
CA GLN A 129 -10.36 -16.84 12.28
C GLN A 129 -9.17 -16.00 12.77
N GLU A 130 -7.96 -16.54 12.69
CA GLU A 130 -6.73 -15.87 13.10
C GLU A 130 -6.40 -14.71 12.14
N ALA A 131 -6.62 -14.89 10.84
CA ALA A 131 -6.54 -13.80 9.86
C ALA A 131 -7.53 -12.67 10.16
N ALA A 132 -8.79 -13.01 10.50
CA ALA A 132 -9.81 -12.03 10.90
C ALA A 132 -9.43 -11.29 12.18
N TYR A 133 -8.97 -12.05 13.17
CA TYR A 133 -8.57 -11.52 14.46
C TYR A 133 -7.41 -10.54 14.32
N LEU A 134 -6.38 -10.91 13.56
CA LEU A 134 -5.23 -10.05 13.32
C LEU A 134 -5.61 -8.78 12.54
N ALA A 135 -6.44 -8.90 11.50
CA ALA A 135 -6.95 -7.74 10.76
C ALA A 135 -7.77 -6.80 11.64
N ALA A 136 -8.68 -7.35 12.45
CA ALA A 136 -9.49 -6.58 13.38
C ALA A 136 -8.63 -5.86 14.43
N LEU A 137 -7.60 -6.54 14.98
CA LEU A 137 -6.71 -5.96 15.97
C LEU A 137 -5.83 -4.85 15.39
N LEU A 138 -5.35 -4.99 14.15
CA LEU A 138 -4.62 -3.93 13.44
C LEU A 138 -5.49 -2.69 13.24
N LEU A 139 -6.75 -2.88 12.84
CA LEU A 139 -7.72 -1.79 12.70
C LEU A 139 -8.02 -1.11 14.02
N ASP A 140 -8.31 -1.88 15.07
CA ASP A 140 -8.57 -1.37 16.41
C ASP A 140 -7.36 -0.57 16.95
N THR A 141 -6.15 -1.07 16.71
CA THR A 141 -4.91 -0.37 17.07
C THR A 141 -4.77 0.98 16.36
N ALA A 142 -5.07 1.04 15.05
CA ALA A 142 -5.06 2.29 14.29
C ALA A 142 -6.16 3.25 14.77
N VAL A 143 -7.35 2.75 15.09
CA VAL A 143 -8.45 3.55 15.67
C VAL A 143 -8.05 4.10 17.04
N HIS A 144 -7.43 3.29 17.89
CA HIS A 144 -6.90 3.71 19.19
C HIS A 144 -5.89 4.87 19.03
N PHE A 145 -4.93 4.74 18.11
CA PHE A 145 -3.96 5.82 17.85
C PHE A 145 -4.63 7.07 17.27
N SER A 146 -5.66 6.92 16.44
CA SER A 146 -6.46 8.05 15.93
C SER A 146 -7.13 8.82 17.07
N HIS A 147 -7.75 8.12 18.02
CA HIS A 147 -8.36 8.76 19.19
C HIS A 147 -7.32 9.49 20.05
N ARG A 148 -6.13 8.91 20.22
CA ARG A 148 -5.04 9.54 20.99
C ARG A 148 -4.43 10.76 20.32
N ALA A 149 -4.39 10.79 18.98
CA ALA A 149 -3.86 11.92 18.22
C ALA A 149 -4.80 13.15 18.23
N GLY A 150 -6.09 12.94 18.52
CA GLY A 150 -7.09 13.99 18.71
C GLY A 150 -7.86 14.36 17.44
N PRO A 151 -8.86 15.27 17.54
CA PRO A 151 -9.73 15.62 16.42
C PRO A 151 -8.97 16.10 15.18
N GLY A 152 -9.33 15.58 14.01
CA GLY A 152 -8.68 15.92 12.74
C GLY A 152 -7.29 15.31 12.52
N ARG A 153 -6.78 14.50 13.47
CA ARG A 153 -5.51 13.79 13.36
C ARG A 153 -5.75 12.28 13.52
N GLY A 154 -6.00 11.60 12.40
CA GLY A 154 -6.13 10.14 12.36
C GLY A 154 -4.79 9.42 12.20
N CYS A 155 -4.71 8.18 12.70
CA CYS A 155 -3.69 7.21 12.38
C CYS A 155 -4.17 6.34 11.22
N GLY A 156 -3.43 6.38 10.12
CA GLY A 156 -3.68 5.54 8.96
C GLY A 156 -3.17 4.12 9.12
N LEU A 157 -3.68 3.18 8.31
CA LEU A 157 -3.22 1.79 8.25
C LEU A 157 -2.95 1.35 6.81
N ILE A 158 -1.75 0.84 6.55
CA ILE A 158 -1.42 0.11 5.31
C ILE A 158 -0.77 -1.23 5.67
N VAL A 159 -1.26 -2.30 5.06
CA VAL A 159 -0.77 -3.66 5.29
C VAL A 159 -0.34 -4.27 3.96
N ALA A 160 0.89 -4.76 3.86
CA ALA A 160 1.34 -5.52 2.70
C ALA A 160 1.12 -7.02 2.91
N LEU A 161 0.63 -7.66 1.86
CA LEU A 161 0.38 -9.08 1.80
C LEU A 161 0.89 -9.62 0.46
N GLN A 162 1.71 -10.68 0.52
CA GLN A 162 2.12 -11.39 -0.67
C GLN A 162 0.99 -12.27 -1.21
N THR A 163 0.66 -12.10 -2.48
CA THR A 163 -0.26 -12.98 -3.20
C THR A 163 0.53 -14.10 -3.87
N GLN A 164 0.21 -15.37 -3.58
CA GLN A 164 0.72 -16.50 -4.37
C GLN A 164 -0.04 -16.62 -5.70
N GLU A 165 0.63 -17.10 -6.73
CA GLU A 165 0.01 -17.52 -7.99
C GLU A 165 -0.82 -18.81 -7.78
N GLU A 166 -1.92 -18.95 -8.51
CA GLU A 166 -3.00 -19.91 -8.28
C GLU A 166 -2.55 -21.33 -7.86
N GLY A 167 -3.07 -21.82 -6.72
CA GLY A 167 -2.88 -23.22 -6.32
C GLY A 167 -3.43 -23.62 -4.95
N ASP A 168 -3.60 -22.68 -4.02
CA ASP A 168 -4.05 -22.97 -2.65
C ASP A 168 -5.41 -22.31 -2.32
N SER A 169 -6.46 -23.13 -2.27
CA SER A 169 -7.82 -22.71 -1.91
C SER A 169 -7.93 -22.09 -0.52
N GLY A 170 -7.03 -22.42 0.42
CA GLY A 170 -7.01 -21.83 1.77
C GLY A 170 -6.61 -20.35 1.75
N ASN A 171 -5.62 -20.01 0.94
CA ASN A 171 -5.13 -18.64 0.78
C ASN A 171 -6.17 -17.72 0.13
N ALA A 172 -7.01 -18.25 -0.78
CA ALA A 172 -8.07 -17.47 -1.42
C ALA A 172 -9.14 -17.00 -0.43
N LEU A 173 -9.54 -17.86 0.51
CA LEU A 173 -10.54 -17.51 1.54
C LEU A 173 -9.99 -16.50 2.55
N GLN A 174 -8.72 -16.65 2.97
CA GLN A 174 -8.05 -15.68 3.82
C GLN A 174 -7.94 -14.31 3.13
N LEU A 175 -7.54 -14.27 1.86
CA LEU A 175 -7.46 -13.03 1.10
C LEU A 175 -8.82 -12.34 0.99
N ALA A 176 -9.88 -13.07 0.61
CA ALA A 176 -11.24 -12.54 0.52
C ALA A 176 -11.72 -11.97 1.85
N LEU A 177 -11.36 -12.62 2.96
CA LEU A 177 -11.65 -12.14 4.31
C LEU A 177 -10.91 -10.85 4.62
N LEU A 178 -9.60 -10.78 4.38
CA LEU A 178 -8.81 -9.56 4.59
C LEU A 178 -9.36 -8.40 3.76
N GLN A 179 -9.73 -8.62 2.51
CA GLN A 179 -10.32 -7.60 1.64
C GLN A 179 -11.62 -6.98 2.21
N ARG A 180 -12.34 -7.67 3.10
CA ARG A 180 -13.51 -7.09 3.79
C ARG A 180 -13.12 -6.08 4.87
N TYR A 181 -11.96 -6.26 5.49
CA TYR A 181 -11.39 -5.33 6.47
C TYR A 181 -10.62 -4.17 5.82
N PHE A 182 -10.12 -4.38 4.60
CA PHE A 182 -9.34 -3.42 3.82
C PHE A 182 -10.05 -3.08 2.50
N PRO A 183 -11.01 -2.15 2.49
CA PRO A 183 -11.76 -1.81 1.29
C PRO A 183 -10.89 -1.13 0.23
N ALA A 184 -9.86 -0.38 0.63
CA ALA A 184 -8.87 0.16 -0.30
C ALA A 184 -7.78 -0.87 -0.59
N GLN A 185 -7.39 -1.01 -1.86
CA GLN A 185 -6.41 -1.98 -2.31
C GLN A 185 -5.43 -1.35 -3.28
N CYS A 186 -4.15 -1.69 -3.15
CA CYS A 186 -3.15 -1.40 -4.16
C CYS A 186 -2.54 -2.73 -4.63
N ARG A 187 -2.52 -3.01 -5.94
CA ARG A 187 -1.94 -4.25 -6.48
C ARG A 187 -0.72 -3.94 -7.34
N LEU A 188 0.38 -4.64 -7.10
CA LEU A 188 1.60 -4.65 -7.89
C LEU A 188 1.64 -5.94 -8.71
N GLN A 189 1.49 -5.81 -10.03
CA GLN A 189 1.46 -6.93 -10.97
C GLN A 189 2.60 -6.81 -11.98
N PRO A 190 3.26 -7.91 -12.38
CA PRO A 190 4.18 -7.88 -13.51
C PRO A 190 3.48 -7.35 -14.76
N ASP A 191 4.12 -6.42 -15.47
CA ASP A 191 3.66 -6.02 -16.78
C ASP A 191 4.21 -6.99 -17.84
N ALA A 192 3.38 -7.40 -18.80
CA ALA A 192 3.75 -8.38 -19.82
C ALA A 192 4.68 -7.80 -20.92
N SER A 193 5.21 -6.60 -20.71
CA SER A 193 5.87 -5.80 -21.72
C SER A 193 7.36 -6.13 -21.85
N GLY A 194 7.66 -7.11 -22.71
CA GLY A 194 8.95 -7.28 -23.38
C GLY A 194 10.17 -7.72 -22.54
N PRO A 195 11.15 -8.40 -23.15
CA PRO A 195 12.35 -8.87 -22.44
C PRO A 195 13.27 -7.70 -22.09
N GLY A 196 13.52 -7.46 -20.79
CA GLY A 196 14.65 -6.65 -20.30
C GLY A 196 14.34 -5.54 -19.30
N GLN A 197 13.08 -5.20 -19.04
CA GLN A 197 12.70 -4.28 -17.95
C GLN A 197 11.63 -4.95 -17.07
N CYS A 198 11.93 -5.13 -15.78
CA CYS A 198 10.93 -5.54 -14.79
C CYS A 198 10.03 -4.34 -14.48
N CYS A 199 9.14 -4.02 -15.42
CA CYS A 199 8.07 -3.05 -15.20
C CYS A 199 6.94 -3.76 -14.45
N LEU A 200 6.47 -3.13 -13.37
CA LEU A 200 5.30 -3.54 -12.62
C LEU A 200 4.19 -2.53 -12.86
N ARG A 201 2.96 -3.00 -13.04
CA ARG A 201 1.78 -2.16 -12.97
C ARG A 201 1.34 -2.04 -11.51
N ALA A 202 1.33 -0.83 -10.99
CA ALA A 202 0.65 -0.50 -9.73
C ALA A 202 -0.77 -0.05 -10.04
N SER A 203 -1.77 -0.68 -9.43
CA SER A 203 -3.19 -0.29 -9.54
C SER A 203 -3.74 0.04 -8.16
N LEU A 204 -4.32 1.22 -8.00
CA LEU A 204 -4.92 1.67 -6.74
C LEU A 204 -6.45 1.73 -6.88
N GLU A 205 -7.13 0.97 -6.04
CA GLU A 205 -8.58 0.97 -5.86
C GLU A 205 -8.87 1.62 -4.50
N PRO A 206 -9.48 2.81 -4.44
CA PRO A 206 -9.61 3.56 -3.18
C PRO A 206 -10.65 3.01 -2.21
N GLY A 207 -11.40 1.95 -2.57
CA GLY A 207 -12.42 1.34 -1.71
C GLY A 207 -13.74 2.10 -1.58
N GLY A 208 -13.91 3.18 -2.36
CA GLY A 208 -15.14 3.99 -2.46
C GLY A 208 -15.48 4.32 -3.92
N LEU A 209 -16.30 5.35 -4.16
CA LEU A 209 -16.77 5.76 -5.50
C LEU A 209 -15.68 6.39 -6.42
N GLY A 210 -14.40 6.30 -6.05
CA GLY A 210 -13.30 6.86 -6.83
C GLY A 210 -12.86 5.94 -7.98
N PRO A 211 -12.36 6.49 -9.10
CA PRO A 211 -11.84 5.67 -10.19
C PRO A 211 -10.59 4.90 -9.74
N ARG A 212 -10.38 3.72 -10.33
CA ARG A 212 -9.10 3.02 -10.27
C ARG A 212 -8.06 3.82 -11.03
N GLU A 213 -6.89 3.97 -10.43
CA GLU A 213 -5.74 4.63 -11.05
C GLU A 213 -4.59 3.65 -11.21
N GLU A 214 -3.77 3.87 -12.23
CA GLU A 214 -2.67 2.97 -12.59
C GLU A 214 -1.38 3.73 -12.85
N TRP A 215 -0.26 3.11 -12.49
CA TRP A 215 1.10 3.61 -12.72
C TRP A 215 2.03 2.49 -13.16
N GLY A 216 3.02 2.84 -13.97
CA GLY A 216 4.18 1.99 -14.21
C GLY A 216 5.20 2.19 -13.09
N VAL A 217 5.72 1.10 -12.55
CA VAL A 217 6.75 1.10 -11.50
C VAL A 217 7.91 0.27 -12.01
N THR A 218 9.10 0.87 -12.06
CA THR A 218 10.33 0.19 -12.48
C THR A 218 11.38 0.28 -11.38
N PHE A 219 12.11 -0.81 -11.19
CA PHE A 219 13.25 -0.86 -10.27
C PHE A 219 14.55 -0.88 -11.08
N GLN A 220 15.39 0.12 -10.86
CA GLN A 220 16.71 0.20 -11.49
C GLN A 220 17.69 -0.79 -10.81
N PRO A 221 18.80 -1.15 -11.48
CA PRO A 221 19.80 -2.09 -10.94
C PRO A 221 20.43 -1.64 -9.61
N ASP A 222 20.42 -0.33 -9.33
CA ASP A 222 20.91 0.25 -8.09
C ASP A 222 19.86 0.22 -6.95
N GLY A 223 18.67 -0.32 -7.21
CA GLY A 223 17.55 -0.39 -6.28
C GLY A 223 16.66 0.85 -6.27
N GLU A 224 16.86 1.81 -7.19
CA GLU A 224 16.01 2.98 -7.29
C GLU A 224 14.63 2.62 -7.88
N MET A 225 13.56 3.06 -7.20
CA MET A 225 12.19 2.92 -7.66
C MET A 225 11.74 4.17 -8.43
N THR A 226 11.45 4.01 -9.72
CA THR A 226 10.90 5.06 -10.59
C THR A 226 9.44 4.76 -10.92
N ILE A 227 8.62 5.81 -10.99
CA ILE A 227 7.18 5.70 -11.18
C ILE A 227 6.79 6.61 -12.35
N THR A 228 6.09 6.04 -13.32
CA THR A 228 5.57 6.74 -14.50
C THR A 228 4.05 6.63 -14.53
N PRO A 229 3.34 7.67 -15.03
CA PRO A 229 1.90 7.57 -15.23
C PRO A 229 1.61 6.45 -16.24
N TRP A 230 0.60 5.63 -15.94
CA TRP A 230 0.18 4.60 -16.89
C TRP A 230 -0.53 5.27 -18.07
N PRO A 231 -0.22 4.90 -19.33
CA PRO A 231 -0.95 5.46 -20.46
C PRO A 231 -2.41 5.05 -20.36
N THR A 232 -3.29 6.03 -20.14
CA THR A 232 -4.73 5.84 -20.30
C THR A 232 -4.94 5.39 -21.73
N GLN A 233 -5.55 4.20 -21.95
CA GLN A 233 -6.02 3.84 -23.28
C GLN A 233 -6.98 4.96 -23.70
N ALA A 234 -6.51 5.84 -24.60
CA ALA A 234 -7.39 6.69 -25.36
C ALA A 234 -8.35 5.71 -26.04
N GLY A 235 -9.63 5.78 -25.64
CA GLY A 235 -10.62 4.80 -26.04
C GLY A 235 -10.51 4.52 -27.53
N ASP A 236 -10.57 3.24 -27.87
CA ASP A 236 -10.84 2.82 -29.24
C ASP A 236 -12.15 3.48 -29.66
N THR A 237 -12.06 4.67 -30.27
CA THR A 237 -13.06 5.16 -31.21
C THR A 237 -12.96 4.22 -32.41
N SER A 238 -13.53 3.03 -32.24
CA SER A 238 -13.73 2.08 -33.30
C SER A 238 -14.41 2.81 -34.44
N SER A 239 -13.72 2.84 -35.57
CA SER A 239 -14.15 3.36 -36.86
C SER A 239 -15.57 2.93 -37.22
N HIS A 240 -16.57 3.69 -36.80
CA HIS A 240 -17.88 3.70 -37.44
C HIS A 240 -17.79 4.61 -38.67
N LYS A 241 -17.06 4.17 -39.70
CA LYS A 241 -17.23 4.71 -41.05
C LYS A 241 -18.15 3.76 -41.79
N GLY A 242 -19.44 4.08 -41.72
CA GLY A 242 -20.49 3.35 -42.42
C GLY A 242 -20.19 3.24 -43.92
N SER A 243 -20.08 2.01 -44.40
CA SER A 243 -20.15 1.71 -45.82
C SER A 243 -21.56 2.03 -46.31
N ARG A 244 -21.73 3.22 -46.88
CA ARG A 244 -22.91 3.58 -47.65
C ARG A 244 -22.95 2.68 -48.89
N SER A 245 -23.94 1.80 -48.92
CA SER A 245 -24.42 1.16 -50.13
C SER A 245 -25.13 2.22 -50.99
N GLY A 246 -24.62 2.43 -52.20
CA GLY A 246 -25.33 3.06 -53.30
C GLY A 246 -25.05 2.23 -54.56
N GLY A 247 -26.08 1.54 -55.08
CA GLY A 247 -26.64 1.68 -56.43
C GLY A 247 -25.67 1.24 -57.54
N GLN A 248 -26.00 0.36 -58.49
CA GLN A 248 -27.28 0.09 -59.15
C GLN A 248 -27.07 -1.14 -60.08
N PRO A 249 -28.11 -1.60 -60.81
CA PRO A 249 -28.36 -1.09 -62.16
C PRO A 249 -29.72 -0.41 -62.29
#